data_AF-A0A951A2G1-F1
#
_entry.id   AF-A0A951A2G1-F1
#
_cell.length_a   1.000
_cell.length_b   1.000
_cell.length_c   1.000
_cell.angle_alpha   90.00
_cell.angle_beta   90.00
_cell.angle_gamma   90.00
#
_symmetry.space_group_name_H-M   'P 1'
#
loop_
_entity.id
_entity.type
_entity.pdbx_description
1 polymer ?
#
loop_
_entity_poly.entity_id
_entity_poly.type
_entity_poly.pdbx_seq_one_letter_code
_entity_poly.pdbx_strand_id
1 'polypeptide(L)'
;MKRRGAAHVLGIDSDAEYLEQARFAAAVADLDISFEQLSVYDVGALDQRFDVVLFMGVLYHLRHPLLALDLIREHVADEMLIFQSMQRGSAEVEPVAEDYQFWDASPFERHDFPKLHFIEDRYAGDPTNWWIPNRACVEAMLRSSGFEIISRPEEEVYICRVVKEPGGEGAIYPAKGSRP
;
A
#
# COMPACT_ATOMS: atom_id res chain seq x y z
N MET A 1 9.48 0.31 -15.81
CA MET A 1 10.64 1.05 -15.23
C MET A 1 11.94 0.84 -16.01
N LYS A 2 12.34 -0.40 -16.36
CA LYS A 2 13.60 -0.66 -17.09
C LYS A 2 13.75 0.17 -18.38
N ARG A 3 12.73 0.21 -19.24
CA ARG A 3 12.70 1.07 -20.45
C ARG A 3 12.79 2.57 -20.18
N ARG A 4 12.51 3.02 -18.95
CA ARG A 4 12.64 4.41 -18.51
C ARG A 4 14.01 4.71 -17.89
N GLY A 5 14.96 3.76 -17.96
CA GLY A 5 16.34 3.94 -17.51
C GLY A 5 16.64 3.47 -16.09
N ALA A 6 15.72 2.75 -15.42
CA ALA A 6 16.01 2.17 -14.12
C ALA A 6 17.17 1.16 -14.22
N ALA A 7 18.22 1.33 -13.40
CA ALA A 7 19.38 0.44 -13.40
C ALA A 7 19.00 -0.99 -13.00
N HIS A 8 18.19 -1.10 -11.94
CA HIS A 8 17.69 -2.36 -11.39
C HIS A 8 16.17 -2.29 -11.23
N VAL A 9 15.49 -3.40 -11.50
CA VAL A 9 14.04 -3.55 -11.32
C VAL A 9 13.79 -4.95 -10.75
N LEU A 10 13.09 -4.99 -9.62
CA LEU A 10 12.59 -6.19 -8.98
C LEU A 10 11.06 -6.19 -9.02
N GLY A 11 10.45 -7.26 -9.53
CA GLY A 11 9.02 -7.54 -9.35
C GLY A 11 8.82 -8.60 -8.27
N ILE A 12 7.84 -8.40 -7.40
CA ILE A 12 7.44 -9.42 -6.41
C ILE A 12 5.96 -9.75 -6.55
N ASP A 13 5.61 -11.01 -6.30
CA ASP A 13 4.24 -11.47 -6.17
C ASP A 13 4.21 -12.74 -5.30
N SER A 14 3.11 -13.00 -4.60
CA SER A 14 2.92 -14.28 -3.90
C SER A 14 2.53 -15.42 -4.83
N ASP A 15 1.93 -15.11 -5.98
CA ASP A 15 1.47 -16.08 -6.98
C ASP A 15 2.57 -16.38 -8.00
N ALA A 16 2.98 -17.64 -8.07
CA ALA A 16 4.00 -18.10 -9.00
C ALA A 16 3.56 -17.95 -10.47
N GLU A 17 2.28 -18.10 -10.79
CA GLU A 17 1.78 -18.03 -12.17
C GLU A 17 1.93 -16.61 -12.74
N TYR A 18 1.62 -15.58 -11.94
CA TYR A 18 1.83 -14.19 -12.36
C TYR A 18 3.31 -13.87 -12.57
N LEU A 19 4.20 -14.44 -11.75
CA LEU A 19 5.65 -14.29 -11.96
C LEU A 19 6.12 -14.98 -13.24
N GLU A 20 5.61 -16.16 -13.56
CA GLU A 20 5.93 -16.85 -14.82
C GLU A 20 5.50 -16.03 -16.03
N GLN A 21 4.29 -15.46 -16.01
CA GLN A 21 3.80 -14.56 -17.05
C GLN A 21 4.67 -13.31 -17.19
N ALA A 22 5.07 -12.72 -16.06
CA ALA A 22 5.92 -11.54 -16.04
C ALA A 22 7.34 -11.81 -16.58
N ARG A 23 7.92 -12.98 -16.24
CA ARG A 23 9.20 -13.44 -16.79
C ARG A 23 9.13 -13.65 -18.29
N PHE A 24 8.05 -14.29 -18.77
CA PHE A 24 7.82 -14.45 -20.21
C PHE A 24 7.76 -13.10 -20.92
N ALA A 25 6.98 -12.14 -20.40
CA ALA A 25 6.87 -10.80 -20.95
C ALA A 25 8.22 -10.05 -20.96
N ALA A 26 9.01 -10.17 -19.90
CA ALA A 26 10.35 -9.58 -19.82
C ALA A 26 11.31 -10.19 -20.86
N ALA A 27 11.29 -11.52 -21.05
CA ALA A 27 12.09 -12.21 -22.04
C ALA A 27 11.71 -11.80 -23.48
N VAL A 28 10.42 -11.75 -23.80
CA VAL A 28 9.93 -11.28 -25.12
C VAL A 28 10.32 -9.82 -25.38
N ALA A 29 10.31 -8.99 -24.33
CA ALA A 29 10.66 -7.59 -24.41
C ALA A 29 12.18 -7.32 -24.39
N ASP A 30 13.01 -8.35 -24.25
CA ASP A 30 14.46 -8.28 -24.03
C ASP A 30 14.83 -7.31 -22.90
N LEU A 31 14.16 -7.47 -21.75
CA LEU A 31 14.36 -6.65 -20.56
C LEU A 31 14.96 -7.46 -19.42
N ASP A 32 16.09 -6.99 -18.90
CA ASP A 32 16.72 -7.48 -17.69
C ASP A 32 15.96 -7.00 -16.44
N ILE A 33 15.07 -7.85 -15.92
CA ILE A 33 14.22 -7.63 -14.75
C ILE A 33 14.29 -8.86 -13.85
N SER A 34 14.54 -8.66 -12.56
CA SER A 34 14.53 -9.71 -11.55
C SER A 34 13.10 -9.91 -11.03
N PHE A 35 12.74 -11.13 -10.65
CA PHE A 35 11.50 -11.34 -9.91
C PHE A 35 11.64 -12.38 -8.82
N GLU A 36 10.95 -12.16 -7.70
CA GLU A 36 10.95 -13.03 -6.53
C GLU A 36 9.53 -13.37 -6.09
N GLN A 37 9.31 -14.60 -5.66
CA GLN A 37 8.04 -14.99 -5.06
C GLN A 37 8.04 -14.60 -3.59
N LEU A 38 7.33 -13.51 -3.26
CA LEU A 38 7.39 -12.88 -1.96
C LEU A 38 6.07 -12.14 -1.66
N SER A 39 5.59 -12.25 -0.43
CA SER A 39 4.48 -11.41 0.05
C SER A 39 4.97 -10.02 0.41
N VAL A 40 4.10 -9.02 0.30
CA VAL A 40 4.38 -7.68 0.84
C VAL A 40 4.72 -7.71 2.34
N TYR A 41 4.22 -8.70 3.10
CA TYR A 41 4.53 -8.84 4.52
C TYR A 41 5.95 -9.36 4.79
N ASP A 42 6.63 -9.87 3.76
CA ASP A 42 7.96 -10.46 3.86
C ASP A 42 9.03 -9.60 3.20
N VAL A 43 8.71 -8.37 2.76
CA VAL A 43 9.66 -7.46 2.07
C VAL A 43 10.87 -7.09 2.91
N GLY A 44 10.81 -7.22 4.24
CA GLY A 44 11.97 -7.07 5.11
C GLY A 44 13.07 -8.11 4.88
N ALA A 45 12.77 -9.22 4.19
CA ALA A 45 13.77 -10.23 3.82
C ALA A 45 14.61 -9.84 2.60
N LEU A 46 14.22 -8.79 1.85
CA LEU A 46 14.95 -8.34 0.67
C LEU A 46 16.29 -7.68 1.02
N ASP A 47 16.43 -7.14 2.24
CA ASP A 47 17.63 -6.40 2.71
C ASP A 47 18.13 -5.35 1.70
N GLN A 48 17.18 -4.73 0.98
CA GLN A 48 17.45 -3.81 -0.11
C GLN A 48 16.36 -2.74 -0.20
N ARG A 49 16.79 -1.48 -0.37
CA ARG A 49 15.91 -0.33 -0.62
C ARG A 49 15.91 0.08 -2.09
N PHE A 50 14.84 0.76 -2.50
CA PHE A 50 14.58 1.19 -3.86
C PHE A 50 14.18 2.67 -3.87
N ASP A 51 14.73 3.43 -4.81
CA ASP A 51 14.40 4.85 -5.00
C ASP A 51 12.89 5.04 -5.26
N VAL A 52 12.28 4.10 -5.99
CA VAL A 52 10.86 4.10 -6.35
C VAL A 52 10.23 2.74 -6.07
N VAL A 53 9.20 2.72 -5.23
CA VAL A 53 8.34 1.56 -4.99
C VAL A 53 6.98 1.77 -5.66
N LEU A 54 6.54 0.78 -6.45
CA LEU A 54 5.20 0.74 -7.04
C LEU A 54 4.33 -0.21 -6.20
N PHE A 55 3.30 0.32 -5.56
CA PHE A 55 2.35 -0.45 -4.75
C PHE A 55 0.93 -0.14 -5.19
N MET A 56 0.52 -0.81 -6.26
CA MET A 56 -0.70 -0.51 -7.01
C MET A 56 -1.58 -1.75 -7.10
N GLY A 57 -2.86 -1.62 -6.77
CA GLY A 57 -3.82 -2.72 -6.91
C GLY A 57 -3.70 -3.79 -5.83
N VAL A 58 -3.01 -3.51 -4.72
CA VAL A 58 -2.68 -4.52 -3.69
C VAL A 58 -3.38 -4.26 -2.36
N LEU A 59 -3.41 -3.02 -1.87
CA LEU A 59 -3.83 -2.70 -0.50
C LEU A 59 -5.20 -3.32 -0.12
N TYR A 60 -6.19 -3.23 -1.00
CA TYR A 60 -7.55 -3.70 -0.71
C TYR A 60 -7.68 -5.24 -0.65
N HIS A 61 -6.65 -5.97 -1.09
CA HIS A 61 -6.55 -7.43 -0.95
C HIS A 61 -5.85 -7.87 0.35
N LEU A 62 -5.31 -6.93 1.13
CA LEU A 62 -4.48 -7.26 2.29
C LEU A 62 -5.29 -7.32 3.57
N ARG A 63 -5.10 -8.37 4.36
CA ARG A 63 -5.67 -8.48 5.72
C ARG A 63 -5.20 -7.38 6.68
N HIS A 64 -3.94 -6.94 6.55
CA HIS A 64 -3.28 -5.99 7.43
C HIS A 64 -2.72 -4.80 6.61
N PRO A 65 -3.59 -3.88 6.15
CA PRO A 65 -3.20 -2.87 5.16
C PRO A 65 -2.16 -1.86 5.67
N LEU A 66 -2.27 -1.39 6.91
CA LEU A 66 -1.28 -0.48 7.51
C LEU A 66 0.07 -1.16 7.71
N LEU A 67 0.09 -2.41 8.22
CA LEU A 67 1.33 -3.16 8.38
C LEU A 67 2.11 -3.28 7.06
N ALA A 68 1.42 -3.49 5.94
CA ALA A 68 2.08 -3.54 4.64
C ALA A 68 2.71 -2.19 4.25
N LEU A 69 2.02 -1.07 4.49
CA LEU A 69 2.58 0.27 4.25
C LEU A 69 3.79 0.54 5.15
N ASP A 70 3.72 0.14 6.42
CA ASP A 70 4.80 0.33 7.39
C ASP A 70 6.03 -0.51 7.02
N LEU A 71 5.83 -1.77 6.62
CA LEU A 71 6.90 -2.64 6.12
C LEU A 71 7.53 -2.10 4.83
N ILE A 72 6.72 -1.58 3.91
CA ILE A 72 7.22 -0.95 2.69
C ILE A 72 8.08 0.26 3.06
N ARG A 73 7.55 1.14 3.92
CA ARG A 73 8.23 2.34 4.39
C ARG A 73 9.55 2.01 5.06
N GLU A 74 9.57 1.02 5.93
CA GLU A 74 10.75 0.66 6.72
C GLU A 74 11.82 0.01 5.84
N HIS A 75 11.45 -1.03 5.07
CA HIS A 75 12.43 -1.94 4.47
C HIS A 75 12.79 -1.65 3.03
N VAL A 76 11.89 -1.09 2.22
CA VAL A 76 12.10 -1.05 0.76
C VAL A 76 11.96 0.32 0.12
N ALA A 77 11.18 1.25 0.69
CA ALA A 77 10.99 2.58 0.09
C ALA A 77 12.08 3.57 0.56
N ASP A 78 12.91 4.04 -0.37
CA ASP A 78 13.93 5.05 -0.08
C ASP A 78 13.44 6.48 -0.31
N GLU A 79 13.02 6.82 -1.54
CA GLU A 79 12.57 8.17 -1.87
C GLU A 79 11.07 8.26 -2.11
N MET A 80 10.52 7.39 -2.97
CA MET A 80 9.16 7.53 -3.50
C MET A 80 8.34 6.25 -3.40
N LEU A 81 7.05 6.44 -3.09
CA LEU A 81 6.00 5.44 -3.22
C LEU A 81 4.98 5.91 -4.25
N ILE A 82 4.74 5.10 -5.27
CA ILE A 82 3.58 5.24 -6.17
C ILE A 82 2.52 4.27 -5.68
N PHE A 83 1.48 4.83 -5.06
CA PHE A 83 0.42 4.08 -4.41
C PHE A 83 -0.86 4.11 -5.24
N GLN A 84 -1.55 2.97 -5.37
CA GLN A 84 -2.93 2.91 -5.86
C GLN A 84 -3.71 1.80 -5.16
N SER A 85 -4.97 2.10 -4.84
CA SER A 85 -5.93 1.15 -4.27
C SER A 85 -7.34 1.53 -4.70
N MET A 86 -8.21 0.53 -4.86
CA MET A 86 -9.64 0.74 -5.02
C MET A 86 -10.19 1.59 -3.87
N GLN A 87 -11.02 2.59 -4.20
CA GLN A 87 -11.67 3.47 -3.24
C GLN A 87 -13.20 3.47 -3.39
N ARG A 88 -13.94 3.60 -2.29
CA ARG A 88 -15.40 3.75 -2.27
C ARG A 88 -15.82 4.75 -1.21
N GLY A 89 -16.93 5.45 -1.47
CA GLY A 89 -17.43 6.52 -0.59
C GLY A 89 -17.09 7.89 -1.14
N SER A 90 -16.92 8.88 -0.24
CA SER A 90 -16.65 10.26 -0.64
C SER A 90 -15.27 10.44 -1.28
N ALA A 91 -15.21 11.28 -2.32
CA ALA A 91 -13.98 11.79 -2.92
C ALA A 91 -13.54 13.15 -2.31
N GLU A 92 -14.32 13.67 -1.36
CA GLU A 92 -14.01 14.89 -0.61
C GLU A 92 -13.14 14.55 0.60
N VAL A 93 -12.26 15.49 0.96
CA VAL A 93 -11.38 15.39 2.12
C VAL A 93 -11.49 16.70 2.87
N GLU A 94 -11.98 16.61 4.09
CA GLU A 94 -11.96 17.72 5.03
C GLU A 94 -10.93 17.45 6.13
N PRO A 95 -10.29 18.49 6.69
CA PRO A 95 -9.38 18.31 7.81
C PRO A 95 -10.05 17.58 8.98
N VAL A 96 -9.34 16.61 9.53
CA VAL A 96 -9.71 15.99 10.81
C VAL A 96 -9.02 16.76 11.94
N ALA A 97 -9.71 16.92 13.06
CA ALA A 97 -9.08 17.42 14.27
C ALA A 97 -7.99 16.46 14.77
N GLU A 98 -7.00 16.99 15.47
CA GLU A 98 -5.93 16.20 16.11
C GLU A 98 -6.50 15.29 17.20
N ASP A 99 -7.54 15.75 17.91
CA ASP A 99 -8.22 15.01 18.96
C ASP A 99 -9.73 15.29 18.95
N TYR A 100 -10.51 14.29 19.35
CA TYR A 100 -11.96 14.38 19.52
C TYR A 100 -12.33 13.88 20.91
N GLN A 101 -13.36 14.47 21.51
CA GLN A 101 -13.87 13.98 22.78
C GLN A 101 -14.42 12.56 22.62
N PHE A 102 -14.14 11.67 23.58
CA PHE A 102 -14.48 10.24 23.50
C PHE A 102 -15.95 9.94 23.17
N TRP A 103 -16.88 10.80 23.62
CA TRP A 103 -18.32 10.64 23.40
C TRP A 103 -18.85 11.35 22.14
N ASP A 104 -18.01 12.11 21.44
CA ASP A 104 -18.40 12.80 20.22
C ASP A 104 -18.37 11.85 19.02
N ALA A 105 -19.55 11.36 18.64
CA ALA A 105 -19.72 10.50 17.47
C ALA A 105 -19.94 11.30 16.17
N SER A 106 -20.07 12.63 16.23
CA SER A 106 -20.40 13.44 15.06
C SER A 106 -19.42 13.34 13.89
N PRO A 107 -18.10 13.10 14.07
CA PRO A 107 -17.18 12.97 12.95
C PRO A 107 -17.51 11.78 12.04
N PHE A 108 -17.99 10.67 12.61
CA PHE A 108 -18.27 9.44 11.86
C PHE A 108 -19.48 9.56 10.91
N GLU A 109 -20.39 10.51 11.18
CA GLU A 109 -21.56 10.78 10.34
C GLU A 109 -21.20 11.56 9.07
N ARG A 110 -20.08 12.31 9.08
CA ARG A 110 -19.63 13.07 7.92
C ARG A 110 -19.21 12.14 6.78
N HIS A 111 -19.61 12.45 5.55
CA HIS A 111 -19.27 11.63 4.38
C HIS A 111 -17.77 11.74 4.01
N ASP A 112 -17.15 12.87 4.32
CA ASP A 112 -15.74 13.20 4.09
C ASP A 112 -14.76 12.73 5.19
N PHE A 113 -15.26 12.14 6.28
CA PHE A 113 -14.41 11.59 7.33
C PHE A 113 -13.71 10.29 6.88
N PRO A 114 -12.48 9.98 7.32
CA PRO A 114 -11.82 8.71 7.02
C PRO A 114 -12.71 7.49 7.35
N LYS A 115 -13.06 6.70 6.33
CA LYS A 115 -13.85 5.47 6.45
C LYS A 115 -13.18 4.32 5.71
N LEU A 116 -13.15 3.15 6.35
CA LEU A 116 -12.65 1.89 5.79
C LEU A 116 -13.78 0.87 5.78
N HIS A 117 -14.20 0.43 4.60
CA HIS A 117 -15.29 -0.53 4.44
C HIS A 117 -14.73 -1.95 4.52
N PHE A 118 -15.26 -2.77 5.43
CA PHE A 118 -14.92 -4.19 5.51
C PHE A 118 -15.80 -5.01 4.56
N ILE A 119 -15.20 -5.96 3.85
CA ILE A 119 -15.89 -6.90 2.97
C ILE A 119 -15.83 -8.29 3.61
N GLU A 120 -17.00 -8.86 3.92
CA GLU A 120 -17.12 -10.13 4.64
C GLU A 120 -16.87 -11.35 3.73
N ASP A 121 -17.47 -11.36 2.55
CA ASP A 121 -17.43 -12.50 1.64
C ASP A 121 -16.76 -12.16 0.29
N ARG A 122 -17.45 -11.39 -0.55
CA ARG A 122 -17.05 -11.07 -1.92
C ARG A 122 -17.50 -9.68 -2.31
N TYR A 123 -16.69 -9.02 -3.13
CA TYR A 123 -17.09 -7.80 -3.83
C TYR A 123 -16.80 -7.97 -5.32
N ALA A 124 -17.76 -7.65 -6.19
CA ALA A 124 -17.66 -7.87 -7.63
C ALA A 124 -17.25 -9.32 -8.03
N GLY A 125 -17.69 -10.33 -7.25
CA GLY A 125 -17.36 -11.75 -7.47
C GLY A 125 -16.00 -12.19 -6.92
N ASP A 126 -15.17 -11.26 -6.47
CA ASP A 126 -13.83 -11.51 -5.98
C ASP A 126 -13.82 -11.64 -4.43
N PRO A 127 -13.40 -12.82 -3.91
CA PRO A 127 -13.36 -13.12 -2.47
C PRO A 127 -12.11 -12.58 -1.76
N THR A 128 -11.22 -11.92 -2.47
CA THR A 128 -9.95 -11.45 -1.91
C THR A 128 -10.01 -9.99 -1.45
N ASN A 129 -11.10 -9.27 -1.71
CA ASN A 129 -11.34 -7.93 -1.20
C ASN A 129 -11.62 -7.97 0.30
N TRP A 130 -10.87 -7.21 1.10
CA TRP A 130 -11.05 -7.11 2.56
C TRP A 130 -11.41 -5.70 3.02
N TRP A 131 -10.68 -4.70 2.53
CA TRP A 131 -10.77 -3.33 3.02
C TRP A 131 -10.82 -2.35 1.85
N ILE A 132 -11.87 -1.54 1.79
CA ILE A 132 -12.03 -0.54 0.73
C ILE A 132 -12.15 0.85 1.38
N PRO A 133 -11.10 1.68 1.36
CA PRO A 133 -11.12 3.01 1.97
C PRO A 133 -11.89 4.03 1.13
N ASN A 134 -12.39 5.09 1.75
CA ASN A 134 -12.64 6.35 1.04
C ASN A 134 -11.35 7.17 0.90
N ARG A 135 -11.43 8.27 0.15
CA ARG A 135 -10.26 9.11 -0.11
C ARG A 135 -9.60 9.64 1.16
N ALA A 136 -10.39 10.19 2.08
CA ALA A 136 -9.88 10.73 3.34
C ALA A 136 -9.12 9.65 4.14
N CYS A 137 -9.58 8.40 4.11
CA CYS A 137 -8.90 7.27 4.75
C CYS A 137 -7.60 6.89 4.07
N VAL A 138 -7.55 6.79 2.73
CA VAL A 138 -6.29 6.54 2.00
C VAL A 138 -5.25 7.59 2.37
N GLU A 139 -5.62 8.87 2.30
CA GLU A 139 -4.68 9.95 2.55
C GLU A 139 -4.22 9.96 4.02
N ALA A 140 -5.10 9.64 4.96
CA ALA A 140 -4.74 9.50 6.38
C ALA A 140 -3.78 8.32 6.62
N MET A 141 -4.04 7.15 6.02
CA MET A 141 -3.18 5.96 6.13
C MET A 141 -1.78 6.21 5.55
N LEU A 142 -1.69 6.86 4.40
CA LEU A 142 -0.40 7.22 3.80
C LEU A 142 0.42 8.13 4.72
N ARG A 143 -0.22 9.16 5.30
CA ARG A 143 0.43 10.06 6.27
C ARG A 143 0.85 9.33 7.54
N SER A 144 0.01 8.47 8.09
CA SER A 144 0.34 7.71 9.32
C SER A 144 1.52 6.77 9.09
N SER A 145 1.61 6.14 7.92
CA SER A 145 2.70 5.22 7.57
C SER A 145 3.98 5.91 7.06
N GLY A 146 4.14 7.22 7.28
CA GLY A 146 5.39 7.92 6.98
C GLY A 146 5.59 8.29 5.51
N PHE A 147 4.49 8.59 4.81
CA PHE A 147 4.50 9.13 3.46
C PHE A 147 3.85 10.51 3.36
N GLU A 148 4.53 11.45 2.70
CA GLU A 148 4.00 12.75 2.28
C GLU A 148 3.41 12.63 0.87
N ILE A 149 2.14 13.02 0.68
CA ILE A 149 1.50 13.00 -0.64
C ILE A 149 1.96 14.23 -1.43
N ILE A 150 2.71 14.00 -2.51
CA ILE A 150 3.25 15.06 -3.37
C ILE A 150 2.26 15.43 -4.47
N SER A 151 1.59 14.44 -5.05
CA SER A 151 0.54 14.68 -6.04
C SER A 151 -0.40 13.50 -6.17
N ARG A 152 -1.58 13.77 -6.75
CA ARG A 152 -2.60 12.79 -7.04
C ARG A 152 -2.97 12.88 -8.54
N PRO A 153 -2.18 12.25 -9.43
CA PRO A 153 -2.34 12.40 -10.88
C PRO A 153 -3.62 11.77 -11.45
N GLU A 154 -4.25 10.84 -10.72
CA GLU A 154 -5.48 10.14 -11.09
C GLU A 154 -6.31 9.94 -9.81
N GLU A 155 -7.62 9.75 -9.90
CA GLU A 155 -8.53 9.62 -8.75
C GLU A 155 -8.03 8.64 -7.67
N GLU A 156 -7.45 7.51 -8.08
CA GLU A 156 -6.96 6.47 -7.17
C GLU A 156 -5.44 6.38 -7.05
N VAL A 157 -4.68 7.22 -7.76
CA VAL A 157 -3.21 7.14 -7.83
C VAL A 157 -2.57 8.28 -7.05
N TYR A 158 -1.62 7.94 -6.18
CA TYR A 158 -0.89 8.88 -5.34
C TYR A 158 0.61 8.73 -5.56
N ILE A 159 1.29 9.86 -5.72
CA ILE A 159 2.76 9.92 -5.71
C ILE A 159 3.14 10.49 -4.36
N CYS A 160 3.87 9.69 -3.58
CA CYS A 160 4.25 10.04 -2.23
C CYS A 160 5.78 10.06 -2.09
N ARG A 161 6.27 10.90 -1.18
CA ARG A 161 7.66 10.94 -0.73
C ARG A 161 7.78 10.32 0.66
N VAL A 162 8.87 9.60 0.90
CA VAL A 162 9.22 9.11 2.23
C VAL A 162 9.58 10.28 3.15
N VAL A 163 8.94 10.38 4.33
CA VAL A 163 9.32 11.34 5.38
C VAL A 163 10.21 10.69 6.44
N LYS A 164 11.13 11.45 7.04
CA LYS A 164 12.12 10.93 8.00
C LYS A 164 11.49 10.34 9.27
N GLU A 165 10.45 10.98 9.79
CA GLU A 165 9.76 10.57 11.01
C GLU A 165 8.31 10.20 10.65
N PRO A 166 7.92 8.91 10.72
CA PRO A 166 6.54 8.52 10.51
C PRO A 166 5.66 9.07 11.64
N GLY A 167 4.44 9.49 11.31
CA GLY A 167 3.48 10.00 12.30
C GLY A 167 2.80 8.91 13.13
N GLY A 168 2.86 7.65 12.70
CA GLY A 168 2.26 6.49 13.36
C GLY A 168 3.27 5.54 14.00
N GLU A 169 2.75 4.48 14.61
CA GLU A 169 3.56 3.35 15.06
C GLU A 169 4.21 2.67 13.83
N GLY A 170 5.51 2.32 13.92
CA GLY A 170 6.23 1.65 12.82
C GLY A 170 5.79 0.20 12.59
N ALA A 171 6.54 -0.54 11.78
CA ALA A 171 6.16 -1.93 11.47
C ALA A 171 6.18 -2.81 12.73
N ILE A 172 5.17 -3.67 12.85
CA ILE A 172 5.02 -4.58 13.99
C ILE A 172 5.51 -5.98 13.59
N TYR A 173 6.38 -6.56 14.42
CA TYR A 173 6.90 -7.92 14.29
C TYR A 173 6.31 -8.81 15.39
N PRO A 174 5.17 -9.49 15.14
CA PRO A 174 4.62 -10.39 16.13
C PRO A 174 5.65 -11.50 16.44
N ALA A 175 5.80 -11.82 17.72
CA ALA A 175 6.64 -12.94 18.13
C ALA A 175 6.16 -14.21 17.42
N LYS A 176 7.09 -14.95 16.80
CA LYS A 176 6.77 -16.25 16.21
C LYS A 176 6.37 -17.19 17.34
N GLY A 177 5.07 -17.42 17.50
CA GLY A 177 4.58 -18.44 18.42
C GLY A 177 5.12 -19.82 18.02
N SER A 178 5.28 -20.71 19.00
CA SER A 178 5.39 -22.13 18.71
C SER A 178 4.11 -22.56 17.99
N ARG A 179 4.22 -22.98 16.72
CA ARG A 179 3.09 -23.61 16.02
C ARG A 179 2.70 -24.85 16.85
N PRO A 180 1.42 -24.98 17.26
CA PRO A 180 0.95 -26.19 17.92
C PRO A 180 1.08 -27.41 16.99
#